data_AF-A0A2N2PM67-F1
#
_entry.id   AF-A0A2N2PM67-F1
#
_cell.length_a   1.000
_cell.length_b   1.000
_cell.length_c   1.000
_cell.angle_alpha   90.00
_cell.angle_beta   90.00
_cell.angle_gamma   90.00
#
_symmetry.space_group_name_H-M   'P 1'
#
loop_
_entity.id
_entity.type
_entity.pdbx_description
1 polymer ?
#
loop_
_entity_poly.entity_id
_entity_poly.type
_entity_poly.pdbx_seq_one_letter_code
_entity_poly.pdbx_strand_id
1 'polypeptide(L)'
;MVRDSLDGRDLMFLSSVMSHVHSGAGSHFCYQTFGGYQVNYKIIATAFAALWLITGCGQTEKKSEMVAETPEPMATASVEVTTATESFAPPATAPAALESTAPMATPGAVNMMAPSTAETTNPMARLEAPYEANRSVYTQIKVEVIPDKKGPAQKTTATSAKEPLIKVDSHPMGDGPVLTGLDVMKREQFSSLKGKTVALLTNHSAIDRDGNHVLDLMMNQPNVNIVKLFSPEHGLYGNVDTKTPDVKDPATGLMVHSLYSTKPDNPKKPHHPRAATLEGVDAVIVDLQDIGARYYTYCSYMGYMMEVCAKLGIEVIVLDRPNPVGGVYVDGPIMDEDLEGMVTGYFRMPIAHGMTMGELARMFNTEKKIDCKLTVVPCEGWKRDMFFDETGLRWVNPSPNIQDLDAALVYTGIAIPESIVSMGRGTDEPFHIFGAPYFEDSQKLVDELTTGGLPGIRLEAADFTPTGTLSRDHVGEGRVCHGARMHITDRKTMRPVLLGVRLMDYLQRHHGTEMIDEMKWNAAAKKSLPTGKKVPRIDLMKLRGASSAILCARIREGKSLDDTMKFIDEQVAGFMPMRAKYLLYPSEK
;
A
#
# COMPACT_ATOMS: atom_id res chain seq x y z
N MET A 1 15.50 -24.72 24.73
CA MET A 1 16.33 -23.89 25.64
C MET A 1 15.46 -22.96 26.50
N VAL A 2 14.53 -23.49 27.32
CA VAL A 2 13.97 -22.85 28.53
C VAL A 2 13.35 -24.00 29.33
N ARG A 3 14.16 -24.79 30.03
CA ARG A 3 13.62 -25.78 30.98
C ARG A 3 14.44 -25.95 32.27
N ASP A 4 15.68 -25.46 32.30
CA ASP A 4 16.60 -25.74 33.42
C ASP A 4 16.92 -24.52 34.31
N SER A 5 16.01 -23.56 34.50
CA SER A 5 16.32 -22.35 35.29
C SER A 5 15.21 -21.79 36.18
N LEU A 6 14.37 -22.63 36.81
CA LEU A 6 13.40 -22.15 37.81
C LEU A 6 13.65 -22.82 39.16
N ASP A 7 13.88 -22.02 40.21
CA ASP A 7 14.10 -22.49 41.58
C ASP A 7 12.76 -22.65 42.35
N GLY A 8 12.79 -23.31 43.51
CA GLY A 8 11.60 -23.62 44.31
C GLY A 8 10.76 -22.42 44.80
N ARG A 9 11.26 -21.18 44.72
CA ARG A 9 10.52 -19.94 45.01
C ARG A 9 9.65 -19.51 43.83
N ASP A 10 10.08 -19.78 42.60
CA ASP A 10 9.32 -19.44 41.38
C ASP A 10 8.05 -20.30 41.25
N LEU A 11 8.10 -21.55 41.74
CA LEU A 11 6.95 -22.47 41.79
C LEU A 11 5.91 -22.07 42.85
N MET A 12 6.32 -21.49 43.99
CA MET A 12 5.36 -20.97 44.98
C MET A 12 4.65 -19.70 44.50
N PHE A 13 5.33 -18.86 43.71
CA PHE A 13 4.74 -17.64 43.15
C PHE A 13 3.70 -17.97 42.06
N LEU A 14 3.97 -18.98 41.22
CA LEU A 14 3.03 -19.47 40.20
C LEU A 14 1.74 -20.07 40.81
N SER A 15 1.82 -20.71 41.98
CA SER A 15 0.65 -21.21 42.72
C SER A 15 -0.25 -20.07 43.25
N SER A 16 0.35 -18.99 43.74
CA SER A 16 -0.38 -17.81 44.25
C SER A 16 -1.09 -17.03 43.13
N VAL A 17 -0.47 -16.95 41.94
CA VAL A 17 -1.04 -16.26 40.76
C VAL A 17 -2.22 -17.05 40.17
N MET A 18 -2.14 -18.38 40.13
CA MET A 18 -3.26 -19.23 39.67
C MET A 18 -4.50 -19.13 40.58
N SER A 19 -4.31 -18.94 41.89
CA SER A 19 -5.41 -18.76 42.84
C SER A 19 -6.15 -17.41 42.68
N HIS A 20 -5.45 -16.35 42.25
CA HIS A 20 -6.05 -15.03 42.02
C HIS A 20 -6.84 -14.93 40.70
N VAL A 21 -6.54 -15.77 39.71
CA VAL A 21 -7.27 -15.78 38.42
C VAL A 21 -8.64 -16.45 38.56
N HIS A 22 -8.87 -17.27 39.59
CA HIS A 22 -10.14 -17.98 39.81
C HIS A 22 -11.17 -17.24 40.67
N SER A 23 -10.83 -16.11 41.30
CA SER A 23 -11.72 -15.43 42.27
C SER A 23 -12.39 -14.13 41.80
N GLY A 24 -12.22 -13.74 40.53
CA GLY A 24 -13.11 -12.75 39.88
C GLY A 24 -13.20 -11.36 40.54
N ALA A 25 -12.09 -10.77 40.99
CA ALA A 25 -12.07 -9.42 41.56
C ALA A 25 -11.01 -8.49 40.92
N GLY A 26 -11.47 -7.34 40.41
CA GLY A 26 -10.80 -6.05 40.20
C GLY A 26 -9.31 -5.98 39.82
N SER A 27 -9.01 -5.48 38.63
CA SER A 27 -7.64 -5.20 38.16
C SER A 27 -7.09 -3.87 38.70
N HIS A 28 -6.16 -3.94 39.65
CA HIS A 28 -5.18 -2.89 39.89
C HIS A 28 -3.81 -3.31 39.35
N PHE A 29 -3.21 -2.44 38.53
CA PHE A 29 -1.90 -2.63 37.92
C PHE A 29 -0.80 -2.46 38.97
N CYS A 30 -0.01 -3.51 39.20
CA CYS A 30 1.25 -3.40 39.94
C CYS A 30 2.40 -3.66 38.96
N TYR A 31 3.21 -2.64 38.68
CA TYR A 31 4.46 -2.76 37.93
C TYR A 31 5.61 -2.75 38.93
N GLN A 32 6.45 -3.79 38.91
CA GLN A 32 7.76 -3.76 39.55
C GLN A 32 8.86 -3.99 38.51
N THR A 33 9.90 -3.15 38.58
CA THR A 33 11.03 -3.10 37.65
C THR A 33 12.16 -4.01 38.12
N PHE A 34 12.59 -4.92 37.25
CA PHE A 34 13.90 -5.57 37.32
C PHE A 34 14.59 -5.43 35.96
N GLY A 35 15.80 -4.85 35.93
CA GLY A 35 16.73 -4.98 34.80
C GLY A 35 16.31 -4.40 33.45
N GLY A 36 15.42 -3.40 33.38
CA GLY A 36 15.22 -2.61 32.15
C GLY A 36 14.35 -3.23 31.05
N TYR A 37 13.64 -4.34 31.30
CA TYR A 37 12.66 -4.90 30.35
C TYR A 37 11.24 -4.86 30.92
N GLN A 38 10.29 -4.31 30.13
CA GLN A 38 8.85 -4.38 30.40
C GLN A 38 8.29 -5.66 29.76
N VAL A 39 7.93 -6.66 30.57
CA VAL A 39 7.32 -7.91 30.08
C VAL A 39 5.81 -7.87 30.34
N ASN A 40 5.03 -8.08 29.28
CA ASN A 40 3.56 -8.09 29.32
C ASN A 40 3.06 -9.50 29.68
N TYR A 41 2.69 -9.71 30.95
CA TYR A 41 2.37 -11.03 31.53
C TYR A 41 1.13 -11.74 30.95
N LYS A 42 0.36 -11.09 30.06
CA LYS A 42 -0.81 -11.69 29.42
C LYS A 42 -0.46 -12.75 28.38
N ILE A 43 0.71 -12.65 27.72
CA ILE A 43 1.10 -13.55 26.62
C ILE A 43 1.64 -14.89 27.14
N ILE A 44 2.29 -14.89 28.31
CA ILE A 44 2.89 -16.09 28.89
C ILE A 44 1.81 -17.04 29.46
N ALA A 45 0.77 -16.49 30.10
CA ALA A 45 -0.32 -17.30 30.67
C ALA A 45 -1.12 -18.05 29.59
N THR A 46 -1.35 -17.44 28.42
CA THR A 46 -2.08 -18.07 27.32
C THR A 46 -1.25 -19.16 26.62
N ALA A 47 0.08 -18.96 26.51
CA ALA A 47 0.98 -19.94 25.93
C ALA A 47 1.12 -21.22 26.79
N PHE A 48 1.14 -21.09 28.12
CA PHE A 48 1.22 -22.23 29.03
C PHE A 48 -0.11 -22.99 29.16
N ALA A 49 -1.26 -22.31 29.08
CA ALA A 49 -2.57 -22.97 29.06
C ALA A 49 -2.76 -23.79 27.77
N ALA A 50 -2.26 -23.30 26.63
CA ALA A 50 -2.26 -24.05 25.37
C ALA A 50 -1.34 -25.28 25.45
N LEU A 51 -0.16 -25.16 26.09
CA LEU A 51 0.76 -26.28 26.24
C LEU A 51 0.23 -27.37 27.18
N TRP A 52 -0.50 -26.99 28.23
CA TRP A 52 -1.12 -27.92 29.19
C TRP A 52 -2.30 -28.70 28.59
N LEU A 53 -3.04 -28.09 27.65
CA LEU A 53 -4.12 -28.75 26.90
C LEU A 53 -3.60 -29.73 25.83
N ILE A 54 -2.36 -29.54 25.34
CA ILE A 54 -1.76 -30.38 24.29
C ILE A 54 -1.13 -31.66 24.84
N THR A 55 -0.72 -31.71 26.11
CA THR A 55 0.05 -32.86 26.67
C THR A 55 -0.70 -33.72 27.67
N GLY A 56 -2.00 -33.95 27.46
CA GLY A 56 -2.83 -34.73 28.40
C GLY A 56 -2.27 -36.13 28.76
N CYS A 57 -2.22 -36.38 30.08
CA CYS A 57 -2.25 -37.68 30.78
C CYS A 57 -0.91 -38.36 31.19
N GLY A 58 -0.81 -38.71 32.48
CA GLY A 58 -0.06 -39.89 32.96
C GLY A 58 0.91 -39.67 34.12
N GLN A 59 0.55 -40.14 35.33
CA GLN A 59 1.42 -40.28 36.50
C GLN A 59 2.60 -41.24 36.26
N THR A 60 3.75 -41.02 36.92
CA THR A 60 4.30 -41.86 38.01
C THR A 60 5.76 -41.48 38.33
N GLU A 61 6.08 -41.51 39.62
CA GLU A 61 7.38 -41.19 40.21
C GLU A 61 8.50 -42.17 39.80
N LYS A 62 9.73 -41.67 39.64
CA LYS A 62 10.96 -42.34 40.10
C LYS A 62 12.18 -41.41 40.10
N LYS A 63 12.87 -41.38 41.24
CA LYS A 63 14.18 -40.75 41.50
C LYS A 63 15.29 -41.38 40.65
N SER A 64 16.21 -40.57 40.12
CA SER A 64 17.64 -40.92 40.02
C SER A 64 18.50 -39.69 39.72
N GLU A 65 19.77 -39.80 40.07
CA GLU A 65 20.74 -38.77 40.45
C GLU A 65 21.39 -38.00 39.28
N MET A 66 21.88 -36.79 39.59
CA MET A 66 22.74 -35.96 38.75
C MET A 66 24.13 -36.59 38.54
N VAL A 67 24.62 -36.56 37.30
CA VAL A 67 26.05 -36.52 36.98
C VAL A 67 26.28 -35.39 35.99
N ALA A 68 27.25 -34.51 36.30
CA ALA A 68 27.62 -33.36 35.52
C ALA A 68 28.75 -33.72 34.53
N GLU A 69 28.57 -33.41 33.26
CA GLU A 69 29.66 -33.31 32.29
C GLU A 69 29.46 -32.05 31.43
N THR A 70 30.55 -31.29 31.24
CA THR A 70 30.63 -30.09 30.40
C THR A 70 31.19 -30.49 29.02
N PRO A 71 30.72 -29.87 27.92
CA PRO A 71 31.64 -29.64 26.80
C PRO A 71 31.51 -28.29 26.07
N GLU A 72 32.62 -28.00 25.38
CA GLU A 72 33.17 -26.82 24.69
C GLU A 72 32.37 -26.17 23.52
N PRO A 73 32.79 -24.97 23.01
CA PRO A 73 31.97 -24.15 22.10
C PRO A 73 32.07 -24.57 20.63
N MET A 74 30.93 -24.54 19.92
CA MET A 74 30.84 -24.84 18.47
C MET A 74 31.07 -23.61 17.56
N ALA A 75 31.76 -23.87 16.45
CA ALA A 75 32.14 -22.97 15.36
C ALA A 75 30.96 -22.57 14.45
N THR A 76 31.10 -21.42 13.78
CA THR A 76 30.17 -20.87 12.78
C THR A 76 30.45 -21.40 11.37
N ALA A 77 29.41 -21.68 10.59
CA ALA A 77 29.49 -22.07 9.18
C ALA A 77 28.79 -21.05 8.27
N SER A 78 29.35 -20.80 7.09
CA SER A 78 28.81 -19.94 6.02
C SER A 78 28.43 -20.76 4.78
N VAL A 79 27.37 -20.36 4.07
CA VAL A 79 26.77 -21.08 2.92
C VAL A 79 27.11 -20.37 1.60
N GLU A 80 27.57 -21.12 0.59
CA GLU A 80 27.62 -20.68 -0.81
C GLU A 80 26.67 -21.51 -1.68
N VAL A 81 26.02 -20.86 -2.65
CA VAL A 81 25.04 -21.46 -3.59
C VAL A 81 25.70 -21.58 -4.96
N THR A 82 25.69 -22.78 -5.56
CA THR A 82 26.00 -22.96 -7.00
C THR A 82 24.85 -23.66 -7.71
N THR A 83 24.52 -23.19 -8.90
CA THR A 83 23.49 -23.74 -9.79
C THR A 83 24.13 -24.65 -10.85
N ALA A 84 23.54 -25.82 -11.08
CA ALA A 84 23.85 -26.67 -12.23
C ALA A 84 22.57 -26.89 -13.06
N THR A 85 22.72 -26.84 -14.38
CA THR A 85 21.65 -27.13 -15.36
C THR A 85 21.94 -28.47 -16.02
N GLU A 86 20.92 -29.33 -16.12
CA GLU A 86 20.97 -30.54 -16.97
C GLU A 86 19.92 -30.43 -18.09
N SER A 87 20.37 -30.69 -19.32
CA SER A 87 19.54 -30.76 -20.53
C SER A 87 19.20 -32.22 -20.85
N PHE A 88 17.93 -32.52 -21.16
CA PHE A 88 17.55 -33.81 -21.72
C PHE A 88 17.31 -33.72 -23.24
N ALA A 89 17.95 -34.63 -23.98
CA ALA A 89 17.79 -34.81 -25.43
C ALA A 89 16.56 -35.67 -25.78
N PRO A 90 15.94 -35.50 -26.96
CA PRO A 90 14.74 -36.25 -27.35
C PRO A 90 15.10 -37.63 -27.96
N PRO A 91 14.22 -38.65 -27.86
CA PRO A 91 14.45 -39.94 -28.50
C PRO A 91 14.02 -39.97 -29.98
N ALA A 92 14.66 -40.89 -30.71
CA ALA A 92 14.71 -41.04 -32.17
C ALA A 92 13.43 -41.60 -32.85
N THR A 93 13.37 -41.41 -34.18
CA THR A 93 12.29 -41.74 -35.11
C THR A 93 12.39 -43.12 -35.81
N ALA A 94 11.21 -43.58 -36.28
CA ALA A 94 10.90 -44.46 -37.45
C ALA A 94 10.82 -46.00 -37.25
N PRO A 95 10.10 -46.79 -38.11
CA PRO A 95 9.49 -46.45 -39.42
C PRO A 95 8.03 -46.94 -39.71
N ALA A 96 7.57 -46.67 -40.94
CA ALA A 96 6.23 -46.68 -41.54
C ALA A 96 5.66 -48.04 -42.03
N ALA A 97 4.35 -48.09 -42.35
CA ALA A 97 3.77 -48.71 -43.59
C ALA A 97 2.20 -48.80 -43.64
N LEU A 98 1.64 -48.49 -44.84
CA LEU A 98 0.46 -49.07 -45.58
C LEU A 98 -0.97 -48.91 -44.96
N GLU A 99 -2.10 -48.64 -45.64
CA GLU A 99 -2.64 -48.73 -47.03
C GLU A 99 -3.90 -47.81 -47.17
N SER A 100 -4.12 -47.12 -48.30
CA SER A 100 -5.20 -47.27 -49.33
C SER A 100 -6.66 -47.38 -48.80
N THR A 101 -7.67 -46.60 -49.23
CA THR A 101 -8.27 -46.50 -50.58
C THR A 101 -9.19 -45.26 -50.74
N ALA A 102 -9.22 -44.66 -51.94
CA ALA A 102 -10.31 -43.80 -52.44
C ALA A 102 -11.40 -44.64 -53.16
N PRO A 103 -12.55 -44.09 -53.61
CA PRO A 103 -12.55 -43.42 -54.92
C PRO A 103 -13.52 -42.23 -55.13
N MET A 104 -13.07 -41.35 -56.05
CA MET A 104 -13.72 -40.53 -57.09
C MET A 104 -15.24 -40.28 -57.14
N ALA A 105 -15.61 -39.02 -57.37
CA ALA A 105 -16.34 -38.58 -58.58
C ALA A 105 -16.29 -37.04 -58.79
N THR A 106 -15.87 -36.60 -59.97
CA THR A 106 -16.08 -35.28 -60.64
C THR A 106 -16.92 -35.56 -61.93
N PRO A 107 -17.24 -34.63 -62.87
CA PRO A 107 -16.92 -33.19 -63.01
C PRO A 107 -18.08 -32.29 -63.55
N GLY A 108 -17.82 -30.97 -63.66
CA GLY A 108 -18.63 -30.07 -64.50
C GLY A 108 -18.07 -28.64 -64.59
N ALA A 109 -17.43 -28.32 -65.73
CA ALA A 109 -16.92 -27.01 -66.16
C ALA A 109 -18.07 -25.98 -66.39
N VAL A 110 -17.89 -24.64 -66.47
CA VAL A 110 -17.24 -23.86 -67.55
C VAL A 110 -16.96 -22.40 -67.11
N ASN A 111 -15.70 -22.01 -67.28
CA ASN A 111 -15.06 -20.76 -67.78
C ASN A 111 -15.88 -19.48 -68.12
N MET A 112 -15.43 -18.29 -67.63
CA MET A 112 -14.90 -17.12 -68.40
C MET A 112 -15.10 -15.74 -67.73
N MET A 113 -13.99 -14.96 -67.73
CA MET A 113 -13.86 -13.49 -67.71
C MET A 113 -14.04 -12.68 -66.40
N ALA A 114 -12.90 -12.17 -65.91
CA ALA A 114 -12.76 -10.94 -65.11
C ALA A 114 -12.36 -9.77 -66.07
N PRO A 115 -12.50 -8.47 -65.73
CA PRO A 115 -11.82 -7.87 -64.57
C PRO A 115 -12.57 -6.77 -63.77
N SER A 116 -12.06 -6.57 -62.54
CA SER A 116 -12.06 -5.36 -61.68
C SER A 116 -13.43 -4.75 -61.33
N THR A 117 -13.88 -4.64 -60.09
CA THR A 117 -13.22 -4.30 -58.80
C THR A 117 -14.10 -4.81 -57.65
N ALA A 118 -13.55 -5.41 -56.59
CA ALA A 118 -14.34 -5.98 -55.48
C ALA A 118 -14.05 -5.32 -54.12
N GLU A 119 -15.13 -4.97 -53.44
CA GLU A 119 -15.26 -4.68 -52.00
C GLU A 119 -15.33 -5.98 -51.15
N THR A 120 -15.10 -5.84 -49.84
CA THR A 120 -15.57 -6.66 -48.67
C THR A 120 -14.83 -7.94 -48.17
N THR A 121 -14.19 -7.78 -46.99
CA THR A 121 -14.28 -8.50 -45.68
C THR A 121 -14.04 -10.04 -45.47
N ASN A 122 -13.14 -10.31 -44.49
CA ASN A 122 -13.09 -11.40 -43.46
C ASN A 122 -12.65 -12.84 -43.86
N PRO A 123 -12.33 -13.82 -42.95
CA PRO A 123 -11.67 -13.84 -41.61
C PRO A 123 -10.56 -14.95 -41.46
N MET A 124 -9.90 -14.98 -40.28
CA MET A 124 -9.38 -16.17 -39.54
C MET A 124 -8.23 -17.04 -40.11
N ALA A 125 -7.07 -17.03 -39.42
CA ALA A 125 -6.34 -18.26 -39.06
C ALA A 125 -5.40 -18.03 -37.86
N ARG A 126 -5.65 -18.84 -36.82
CA ARG A 126 -4.91 -19.05 -35.57
C ARG A 126 -3.38 -19.16 -35.73
N LEU A 127 -2.67 -18.53 -34.81
CA LEU A 127 -1.40 -19.01 -34.26
C LEU A 127 -1.52 -18.96 -32.73
N GLU A 128 -1.93 -20.08 -32.15
CA GLU A 128 -1.86 -20.31 -30.70
C GLU A 128 -0.40 -20.62 -30.34
N ALA A 129 0.22 -19.77 -29.52
CA ALA A 129 1.44 -20.09 -28.79
C ALA A 129 1.03 -20.51 -27.38
N PRO A 130 1.44 -21.68 -26.86
CA PRO A 130 1.05 -22.09 -25.52
C PRO A 130 1.86 -21.32 -24.46
N TYR A 131 1.13 -20.74 -23.52
CA TYR A 131 1.62 -20.15 -22.27
C TYR A 131 1.97 -21.29 -21.30
N GLU A 132 3.25 -21.47 -20.97
CA GLU A 132 3.69 -22.46 -19.98
C GLU A 132 3.36 -21.97 -18.55
N ALA A 133 2.63 -22.82 -17.83
CA ALA A 133 2.33 -22.64 -16.41
C ALA A 133 3.59 -22.87 -15.56
N ASN A 134 4.00 -21.87 -14.78
CA ASN A 134 5.03 -22.00 -13.75
C ASN A 134 4.59 -23.02 -12.68
N ARG A 135 5.18 -24.22 -12.72
CA ARG A 135 5.12 -25.20 -11.62
C ARG A 135 6.32 -25.00 -10.70
N SER A 136 6.05 -24.87 -9.41
CA SER A 136 7.04 -24.85 -8.34
C SER A 136 7.80 -26.18 -8.27
N VAL A 137 9.12 -26.14 -8.42
CA VAL A 137 10.03 -27.29 -8.24
C VAL A 137 10.69 -27.18 -6.86
N TYR A 138 10.42 -28.15 -5.98
CA TYR A 138 11.16 -28.31 -4.73
C TYR A 138 12.53 -28.93 -5.02
N THR A 139 13.61 -28.27 -4.61
CA THR A 139 14.97 -28.80 -4.72
C THR A 139 15.38 -29.45 -3.39
N GLN A 140 15.86 -30.70 -3.43
CA GLN A 140 16.50 -31.36 -2.28
C GLN A 140 17.95 -30.91 -2.16
N ILE A 141 18.33 -30.35 -1.01
CA ILE A 141 19.72 -29.95 -0.71
C ILE A 141 20.47 -31.15 -0.15
N LYS A 142 21.58 -31.52 -0.77
CA LYS A 142 22.54 -32.50 -0.24
C LYS A 142 23.77 -31.74 0.28
N VAL A 143 24.08 -31.89 1.56
CA VAL A 143 25.22 -31.22 2.22
C VAL A 143 26.41 -32.18 2.24
N GLU A 144 27.52 -31.79 1.63
CA GLU A 144 28.83 -32.44 1.80
C GLU A 144 29.83 -31.46 2.42
N VAL A 145 30.58 -31.94 3.41
CA VAL A 145 31.56 -31.15 4.17
C VAL A 145 32.95 -31.41 3.61
N ILE A 146 33.62 -30.37 3.09
CA ILE A 146 35.01 -30.44 2.64
C ILE A 146 35.87 -29.53 3.54
N PRO A 147 36.98 -30.02 4.13
CA PRO A 147 37.83 -29.20 4.99
C PRO A 147 38.74 -28.24 4.21
N ASP A 148 38.88 -27.05 4.78
CA ASP A 148 39.38 -25.82 4.16
C ASP A 148 40.92 -25.79 3.97
N LYS A 149 41.40 -25.39 2.79
CA LYS A 149 42.83 -25.13 2.51
C LYS A 149 43.08 -23.62 2.47
N LYS A 150 43.80 -23.10 3.47
CA LYS A 150 44.19 -21.69 3.58
C LYS A 150 45.02 -21.20 2.38
N GLY A 151 44.46 -20.27 1.60
CA GLY A 151 45.17 -19.37 0.68
C GLY A 151 45.49 -18.01 1.33
N PRO A 152 46.42 -17.20 0.77
CA PRO A 152 46.95 -16.02 1.45
C PRO A 152 45.97 -14.84 1.42
N ALA A 153 45.88 -14.13 2.55
CA ALA A 153 44.95 -13.04 2.81
C ALA A 153 45.17 -11.83 1.90
N GLN A 154 44.13 -11.46 1.14
CA GLN A 154 44.00 -10.11 0.57
C GLN A 154 43.54 -9.14 1.67
N LYS A 155 44.32 -8.07 1.88
CA LYS A 155 43.91 -6.93 2.69
C LYS A 155 42.83 -6.14 1.94
N THR A 156 41.56 -6.46 2.22
CA THR A 156 40.45 -5.55 1.94
C THR A 156 40.34 -4.56 3.10
N THR A 157 40.62 -3.29 2.84
CA THR A 157 40.20 -2.19 3.70
C THR A 157 38.67 -2.10 3.64
N ALA A 158 37.99 -2.89 4.45
CA ALA A 158 36.57 -2.73 4.71
C ALA A 158 36.41 -1.51 5.62
N THR A 159 36.08 -0.37 5.04
CA THR A 159 35.39 0.69 5.78
C THR A 159 34.06 0.07 6.20
N SER A 160 33.84 -0.18 7.49
CA SER A 160 32.58 -0.75 7.95
C SER A 160 31.45 0.23 7.60
N ALA A 161 30.69 -0.05 6.55
CA ALA A 161 29.51 0.72 6.22
C ALA A 161 28.59 0.68 7.44
N LYS A 162 28.27 1.85 7.99
CA LYS A 162 27.35 1.97 9.11
C LYS A 162 26.00 1.42 8.66
N GLU A 163 25.39 0.58 9.49
CA GLU A 163 24.07 0.01 9.21
C GLU A 163 23.04 1.14 9.02
N PRO A 164 22.15 1.06 8.01
CA PRO A 164 21.13 2.09 7.79
C PRO A 164 20.19 2.19 8.99
N LEU A 165 19.85 3.42 9.37
CA LEU A 165 18.90 3.76 10.43
C LEU A 165 17.51 3.23 10.10
N ILE A 166 17.09 3.34 8.84
CA ILE A 166 15.82 2.80 8.36
C ILE A 166 16.10 1.81 7.23
N LYS A 167 15.91 0.53 7.50
CA LYS A 167 15.90 -0.51 6.47
C LYS A 167 14.57 -0.49 5.76
N VAL A 168 14.62 -0.34 4.44
CA VAL A 168 13.44 -0.28 3.58
C VAL A 168 13.49 -1.44 2.61
N ASP A 169 12.42 -2.23 2.58
CA ASP A 169 12.23 -3.20 1.51
C ASP A 169 11.82 -2.44 0.24
N SER A 170 12.76 -2.33 -0.69
CA SER A 170 12.60 -1.59 -1.93
C SER A 170 13.13 -2.38 -3.11
N HIS A 171 12.40 -2.34 -4.21
CA HIS A 171 12.79 -2.99 -5.45
C HIS A 171 12.88 -1.98 -6.61
N PRO A 172 13.89 -2.10 -7.49
CA PRO A 172 14.04 -1.19 -8.61
C PRO A 172 12.91 -1.40 -9.62
N MET A 173 12.38 -0.31 -10.17
CA MET A 173 11.33 -0.33 -11.19
C MET A 173 11.81 0.40 -12.45
N GLY A 174 11.89 -0.34 -13.56
CA GLY A 174 12.36 0.18 -14.84
C GLY A 174 13.81 0.68 -14.83
N ASP A 175 14.20 1.38 -15.90
CA ASP A 175 15.54 1.93 -16.13
C ASP A 175 15.52 3.44 -16.48
N GLY A 176 14.39 4.11 -16.23
CA GLY A 176 14.20 5.52 -16.53
C GLY A 176 15.19 6.47 -15.84
N PRO A 177 15.29 7.73 -16.32
CA PRO A 177 16.34 8.65 -15.88
C PRO A 177 15.98 9.46 -14.64
N VAL A 178 14.83 9.22 -14.00
CA VAL A 178 14.26 10.16 -13.04
C VAL A 178 15.13 10.30 -11.79
N LEU A 179 15.23 11.55 -11.32
CA LEU A 179 15.78 11.90 -10.01
C LEU A 179 14.67 12.61 -9.22
N THR A 180 14.42 12.15 -8.00
CA THR A 180 13.47 12.78 -7.07
C THR A 180 14.00 14.11 -6.56
N GLY A 181 13.16 14.92 -5.91
CA GLY A 181 13.63 16.11 -5.20
C GLY A 181 14.69 15.80 -4.13
N LEU A 182 14.65 14.60 -3.54
CA LEU A 182 15.69 14.12 -2.62
C LEU A 182 17.02 13.88 -3.34
N ASP A 183 17.01 13.22 -4.50
CA ASP A 183 18.22 13.00 -5.30
C ASP A 183 18.86 14.32 -5.74
N VAL A 184 18.02 15.27 -6.17
CA VAL A 184 18.46 16.61 -6.58
C VAL A 184 19.10 17.35 -5.39
N MET A 185 18.44 17.36 -4.23
CA MET A 185 18.98 18.03 -3.03
C MET A 185 20.25 17.32 -2.50
N LYS A 186 20.30 15.99 -2.56
CA LYS A 186 21.49 15.19 -2.21
C LYS A 186 22.68 15.55 -3.09
N ARG A 187 22.47 15.71 -4.40
CA ARG A 187 23.51 16.12 -5.35
C ARG A 187 24.12 17.48 -5.00
N GLU A 188 23.32 18.38 -4.46
CA GLU A 188 23.75 19.69 -3.95
C GLU A 188 24.27 19.65 -2.50
N GLN A 189 24.50 18.44 -1.96
CA GLN A 189 24.99 18.20 -0.61
C GLN A 189 24.15 18.91 0.46
N PHE A 190 22.83 19.02 0.23
CA PHE A 190 21.89 19.68 1.14
C PHE A 190 22.29 21.12 1.51
N SER A 191 23.02 21.81 0.62
CA SER A 191 23.61 23.12 0.90
C SER A 191 22.59 24.19 1.30
N SER A 192 21.36 24.10 0.78
CA SER A 192 20.22 24.98 1.13
C SER A 192 19.74 24.86 2.58
N LEU A 193 20.17 23.82 3.31
CA LEU A 193 19.85 23.59 4.72
C LEU A 193 20.93 24.13 5.67
N LYS A 194 22.06 24.61 5.16
CA LYS A 194 23.18 25.07 5.98
C LYS A 194 22.75 26.15 6.97
N GLY A 195 23.01 25.91 8.25
CA GLY A 195 22.69 26.84 9.33
C GLY A 195 21.21 26.87 9.72
N LYS A 196 20.36 26.02 9.13
CA LYS A 196 18.97 25.85 9.53
C LYS A 196 18.82 24.69 10.51
N THR A 197 17.94 24.87 11.49
CA THR A 197 17.40 23.81 12.33
C THR A 197 16.18 23.20 11.63
N VAL A 198 16.24 21.92 11.31
CA VAL A 198 15.31 21.28 10.39
C VAL A 198 14.45 20.25 11.11
N ALA A 199 13.16 20.22 10.80
CA ALA A 199 12.30 19.08 11.08
C ALA A 199 11.93 18.36 9.78
N LEU A 200 11.58 17.08 9.89
CA LEU A 200 11.29 16.22 8.73
C LEU A 200 9.92 15.56 8.87
N LEU A 201 9.02 15.81 7.94
CA LEU A 201 7.78 15.05 7.73
C LEU A 201 8.04 13.98 6.67
N THR A 202 8.13 12.72 7.11
CA THR A 202 8.57 11.59 6.28
C THR A 202 7.98 10.27 6.75
N ASN A 203 8.13 9.24 5.90
CA ASN A 203 7.96 7.83 6.24
C ASN A 203 9.02 7.00 5.48
N HIS A 204 8.92 5.68 5.57
CA HIS A 204 9.81 4.69 4.95
C HIS A 204 9.92 4.78 3.43
N SER A 205 8.96 5.40 2.74
CA SER A 205 9.00 5.55 1.27
C SER A 205 9.99 6.62 0.79
N ALA A 206 10.51 7.44 1.70
CA ALA A 206 11.39 8.55 1.40
C ALA A 206 12.84 8.10 1.16
N ILE A 207 13.05 7.31 0.11
CA ILE A 207 14.37 6.83 -0.32
C ILE A 207 14.85 7.57 -1.56
N ASP A 208 16.17 7.66 -1.71
CA ASP A 208 16.83 8.11 -2.94
C ASP A 208 16.86 7.00 -3.99
N ARG A 209 17.37 7.30 -5.18
CA ARG A 209 17.49 6.33 -6.28
C ARG A 209 18.33 5.10 -5.92
N ASP A 210 19.29 5.26 -5.02
CA ASP A 210 20.18 4.20 -4.55
C ASP A 210 19.56 3.34 -3.43
N GLY A 211 18.36 3.71 -2.94
CA GLY A 211 17.65 3.01 -1.87
C GLY A 211 18.01 3.48 -0.45
N ASN A 212 18.73 4.59 -0.31
CA ASN A 212 19.06 5.17 0.98
C ASN A 212 17.94 6.08 1.46
N HIS A 213 17.52 5.91 2.71
CA HIS A 213 16.46 6.73 3.30
C HIS A 213 16.92 8.18 3.56
N VAL A 214 16.03 9.16 3.38
CA VAL A 214 16.29 10.59 3.57
C VAL A 214 16.90 10.91 4.94
N LEU A 215 16.44 10.23 5.99
CA LEU A 215 16.94 10.40 7.36
C LEU A 215 18.39 9.94 7.48
N ASP A 216 18.75 8.81 6.88
CA ASP A 216 20.12 8.33 6.81
C ASP A 216 21.03 9.30 6.06
N LEU A 217 20.56 9.78 4.90
CA LEU A 217 21.31 10.71 4.07
C LEU A 217 21.57 12.00 4.83
N MET A 218 20.55 12.60 5.45
CA MET A 218 20.67 13.91 6.11
C MET A 218 21.43 13.83 7.45
N MET A 219 21.23 12.78 8.26
CA MET A 219 21.94 12.63 9.54
C MET A 219 23.45 12.43 9.37
N ASN A 220 23.87 11.94 8.20
CA ASN A 220 25.29 11.79 7.86
C ASN A 220 25.90 13.05 7.23
N GLN A 221 25.16 14.16 7.14
CA GLN A 221 25.62 15.41 6.53
C GLN A 221 25.97 16.44 7.60
N PRO A 222 27.22 16.94 7.64
CA PRO A 222 27.66 17.87 8.69
C PRO A 222 26.93 19.22 8.67
N ASN A 223 26.32 19.58 7.54
CA ASN A 223 25.63 20.86 7.37
C ASN A 223 24.13 20.78 7.66
N VAL A 224 23.60 19.62 8.07
CA VAL A 224 22.17 19.42 8.31
C VAL A 224 21.93 19.12 9.79
N ASN A 225 21.10 19.95 10.43
CA ASN A 225 20.71 19.79 11.83
C ASN A 225 19.25 19.34 11.94
N ILE A 226 19.01 18.02 11.90
CA ILE A 226 17.66 17.47 12.12
C ILE A 226 17.39 17.37 13.63
N VAL A 227 16.32 18.00 14.08
CA VAL A 227 15.95 18.03 15.50
C VAL A 227 14.63 17.33 15.82
N LYS A 228 13.74 17.16 14.83
CA LYS A 228 12.39 16.63 15.03
C LYS A 228 11.90 15.85 13.83
N LEU A 229 11.14 14.79 14.09
CA LEU A 229 10.51 13.96 13.07
C LEU A 229 8.99 14.04 13.20
N PHE A 230 8.31 14.04 12.07
CA PHE A 230 6.86 13.95 11.96
C PHE A 230 6.53 12.77 11.06
N SER A 231 5.53 11.99 11.44
CA SER A 231 5.08 10.85 10.63
C SER A 231 3.59 10.96 10.29
N PRO A 232 3.19 10.58 9.06
CA PRO A 232 1.79 10.56 8.64
C PRO A 232 1.07 9.30 9.16
N GLU A 233 -0.08 8.98 8.57
CA GLU A 233 -0.70 7.66 8.63
C GLU A 233 0.33 6.57 8.25
N HIS A 234 0.29 5.44 8.97
CA HIS A 234 1.28 4.33 8.92
C HIS A 234 2.64 4.55 9.59
N GLY A 235 2.91 5.76 10.09
CA GLY A 235 4.09 6.05 10.89
C GLY A 235 5.40 6.10 10.09
N LEU A 236 6.53 6.29 10.79
CA LEU A 236 7.86 6.47 10.18
C LEU A 236 8.33 5.22 9.41
N TYR A 237 7.96 4.02 9.87
CA TYR A 237 8.41 2.74 9.31
C TYR A 237 7.37 2.04 8.41
N GLY A 238 6.19 2.63 8.21
CA GLY A 238 5.17 2.09 7.29
C GLY A 238 4.44 0.83 7.73
N ASN A 239 4.69 0.34 8.94
CA ASN A 239 4.27 -0.99 9.39
C ASN A 239 3.10 -1.00 10.37
N VAL A 240 2.37 0.12 10.48
CA VAL A 240 1.24 0.27 11.40
C VAL A 240 -0.03 0.65 10.63
N ASP A 241 -1.16 0.04 10.96
CA ASP A 241 -2.47 0.35 10.33
C ASP A 241 -3.46 0.98 11.33
N THR A 242 -2.92 1.71 12.31
CA THR A 242 -3.67 2.30 13.42
C THR A 242 -3.07 3.63 13.84
N LYS A 243 -3.80 4.38 14.66
CA LYS A 243 -3.30 5.62 15.27
C LYS A 243 -2.10 5.34 16.17
N THR A 244 -1.05 6.14 16.02
CA THR A 244 0.20 5.98 16.77
C THR A 244 0.41 7.15 17.73
N PRO A 245 0.95 6.92 18.95
CA PRO A 245 1.38 8.01 19.82
C PRO A 245 2.70 8.61 19.34
N ASP A 246 3.08 9.75 19.92
CA ASP A 246 4.45 10.26 19.81
C ASP A 246 5.42 9.27 20.46
N VAL A 247 6.54 8.99 19.80
CA VAL A 247 7.50 7.99 20.24
C VAL A 247 8.92 8.47 20.02
N LYS A 248 9.85 8.08 20.89
CA LYS A 248 11.28 8.30 20.67
C LYS A 248 11.79 7.24 19.70
N ASP A 249 12.33 7.68 18.57
CA ASP A 249 12.92 6.78 17.59
C ASP A 249 14.22 6.17 18.16
N PRO A 250 14.35 4.83 18.22
CA PRO A 250 15.52 4.19 18.80
C PRO A 250 16.79 4.39 17.97
N ALA A 251 16.67 4.54 16.64
CA ALA A 251 17.81 4.65 15.74
C ALA A 251 18.48 6.04 15.83
N THR A 252 17.68 7.10 15.90
CA THR A 252 18.16 8.50 15.95
C THR A 252 18.15 9.11 17.34
N GLY A 253 17.34 8.59 18.25
CA GLY A 253 17.05 9.20 19.54
C GLY A 253 16.14 10.43 19.47
N LEU A 254 15.67 10.82 18.28
CA LEU A 254 14.77 11.96 18.09
C LEU A 254 13.33 11.59 18.45
N MET A 255 12.53 12.60 18.81
CA MET A 255 11.08 12.41 18.95
C MET A 255 10.42 12.39 17.57
N VAL A 256 9.59 11.37 17.36
CA VAL A 256 8.67 11.24 16.23
C VAL A 256 7.29 11.65 16.70
N HIS A 257 6.79 12.75 16.15
CA HIS A 257 5.45 13.26 16.38
C HIS A 257 4.48 12.67 15.35
N SER A 258 3.42 12.01 15.81
CA SER A 258 2.43 11.41 14.91
C SER A 258 1.38 12.44 14.51
N LEU A 259 1.20 12.66 13.20
CA LEU A 259 0.06 13.43 12.68
C LEU A 259 -1.21 12.56 12.58
N TYR A 260 -1.07 11.26 12.79
CA TYR A 260 -2.18 10.31 12.94
C TYR A 260 -2.34 9.89 14.41
N SER A 261 -2.39 10.89 15.29
CA SER A 261 -2.31 10.69 16.74
C SER A 261 -3.63 10.25 17.39
N THR A 262 -3.49 9.50 18.48
CA THR A 262 -4.57 9.21 19.43
C THR A 262 -4.91 10.40 20.34
N LYS A 263 -3.99 11.38 20.46
CA LYS A 263 -4.10 12.52 21.38
C LYS A 263 -3.74 13.84 20.67
N PRO A 264 -4.64 14.36 19.83
CA PRO A 264 -4.44 15.68 19.23
C PRO A 264 -4.64 16.80 20.26
N ASP A 265 -3.85 17.86 20.18
CA ASP A 265 -4.03 19.06 21.01
C ASP A 265 -5.37 19.75 20.74
N ASN A 266 -5.78 19.75 19.47
CA ASN A 266 -7.05 20.30 19.04
C ASN A 266 -7.94 19.19 18.45
N PRO A 267 -8.97 18.74 19.16
CA PRO A 267 -9.91 17.74 18.65
C PRO A 267 -10.63 18.15 17.34
N LYS A 268 -10.70 19.45 17.03
CA LYS A 268 -11.25 19.97 15.76
C LYS A 268 -10.23 19.96 14.61
N LYS A 269 -8.95 19.84 14.92
CA LYS A 269 -7.81 19.84 13.98
C LYS A 269 -6.83 18.72 14.34
N PRO A 270 -7.28 17.46 14.33
CA PRO A 270 -6.54 16.38 14.97
C PRO A 270 -5.28 15.92 14.22
N HIS A 271 -5.10 16.41 13.00
CA HIS A 271 -4.01 16.04 12.10
C HIS A 271 -3.02 17.19 11.84
N HIS A 272 -3.29 18.37 12.40
CA HIS A 272 -2.35 19.49 12.35
C HIS A 272 -1.19 19.23 13.33
N PRO A 273 0.06 19.55 12.94
CA PRO A 273 1.16 19.51 13.89
C PRO A 273 0.92 20.51 15.01
N ARG A 274 1.38 20.16 16.20
CA ARG A 274 1.25 21.02 17.38
C ARG A 274 2.27 22.16 17.25
N ALA A 275 1.84 23.41 17.42
CA ALA A 275 2.73 24.55 17.26
C ALA A 275 3.95 24.47 18.20
N ALA A 276 3.75 24.03 19.45
CA ALA A 276 4.83 23.81 20.40
C ALA A 276 5.87 22.77 19.93
N THR A 277 5.44 21.75 19.18
CA THR A 277 6.37 20.78 18.59
C THR A 277 7.20 21.37 17.45
N LEU A 278 6.94 22.59 16.98
CA LEU A 278 7.73 23.26 15.94
C LEU A 278 8.60 24.41 16.50
N GLU A 279 8.63 24.62 17.82
CA GLU A 279 9.49 25.64 18.42
C GLU A 279 10.96 25.42 18.08
N GLY A 280 11.64 26.49 17.67
CA GLY A 280 13.07 26.49 17.29
C GLY A 280 13.38 25.84 15.94
N VAL A 281 12.38 25.47 15.15
CA VAL A 281 12.55 24.92 13.79
C VAL A 281 12.54 26.07 12.78
N ASP A 282 13.54 26.12 11.91
CA ASP A 282 13.65 27.12 10.83
C ASP A 282 12.99 26.64 9.54
N ALA A 283 13.03 25.33 9.28
CA ALA A 283 12.42 24.71 8.10
C ALA A 283 11.87 23.31 8.39
N VAL A 284 10.75 22.96 7.74
CA VAL A 284 10.23 21.60 7.67
C VAL A 284 10.43 21.06 6.26
N ILE A 285 11.11 19.93 6.16
CA ILE A 285 11.20 19.16 4.91
C ILE A 285 10.03 18.19 4.85
N VAL A 286 9.39 18.11 3.69
CA VAL A 286 8.36 17.12 3.39
C VAL A 286 8.88 16.20 2.29
N ASP A 287 9.00 14.91 2.62
CA ASP A 287 9.42 13.87 1.67
C ASP A 287 8.55 12.63 1.87
N LEU A 288 7.58 12.42 0.98
CA LEU A 288 6.57 11.35 1.06
C LEU A 288 6.19 10.90 -0.34
N GLN A 289 6.20 9.58 -0.60
CA GLN A 289 5.61 9.02 -1.81
C GLN A 289 4.09 8.91 -1.66
N ASP A 290 3.36 9.80 -2.33
CA ASP A 290 1.90 9.72 -2.50
C ASP A 290 1.52 8.76 -3.64
N ILE A 291 0.22 8.50 -3.84
CA ILE A 291 -0.28 7.58 -4.89
C ILE A 291 -1.21 8.21 -5.91
N GLY A 292 -1.44 9.53 -5.85
CA GLY A 292 -2.23 10.25 -6.85
C GLY A 292 -3.74 10.21 -6.64
N ALA A 293 -4.19 9.83 -5.45
CA ALA A 293 -5.60 9.78 -5.07
C ALA A 293 -5.90 10.78 -3.94
N ARG A 294 -6.94 11.60 -4.12
CA ARG A 294 -7.35 12.66 -3.17
C ARG A 294 -7.54 12.18 -1.72
N TYR A 295 -8.06 10.96 -1.54
CA TYR A 295 -8.32 10.38 -0.22
C TYR A 295 -7.14 9.60 0.35
N TYR A 296 -6.01 9.53 -0.38
CA TYR A 296 -4.73 9.13 0.20
C TYR A 296 -4.14 10.32 0.96
N THR A 297 -3.91 10.13 2.25
CA THR A 297 -3.94 11.23 3.23
C THR A 297 -2.64 12.05 3.30
N TYR A 298 -1.60 11.69 2.55
CA TYR A 298 -0.27 12.32 2.63
C TYR A 298 -0.29 13.78 2.16
N CYS A 299 -1.00 14.07 1.07
CA CYS A 299 -1.20 15.45 0.62
C CYS A 299 -1.89 16.32 1.69
N SER A 300 -2.82 15.76 2.47
CA SER A 300 -3.50 16.46 3.56
C SER A 300 -2.55 16.79 4.71
N TYR A 301 -1.68 15.85 5.12
CA TYR A 301 -0.68 16.10 6.16
C TYR A 301 0.31 17.20 5.77
N MET A 302 0.74 17.23 4.50
CA MET A 302 1.54 18.33 3.96
C MET A 302 0.79 19.66 4.05
N GLY A 303 -0.47 19.72 3.61
CA GLY A 303 -1.28 20.94 3.70
C GLY A 303 -1.45 21.45 5.13
N TYR A 304 -1.72 20.56 6.09
CA TYR A 304 -1.82 20.92 7.50
C TYR A 304 -0.48 21.40 8.09
N MET A 305 0.63 20.79 7.69
CA MET A 305 1.97 21.24 8.06
C MET A 305 2.23 22.66 7.55
N MET A 306 1.89 22.94 6.28
CA MET A 306 2.02 24.26 5.67
C MET A 306 1.20 25.32 6.42
N GLU A 307 -0.04 25.03 6.79
CA GLU A 307 -0.90 25.95 7.55
C GLU A 307 -0.31 26.36 8.91
N VAL A 308 0.35 25.43 9.59
CA VAL A 308 0.97 25.72 10.89
C VAL A 308 2.31 26.43 10.70
N CYS A 309 3.13 25.98 9.74
CA CYS A 309 4.41 26.61 9.45
C CYS A 309 4.26 28.07 9.00
N ALA A 310 3.27 28.38 8.17
CA ALA A 310 2.99 29.74 7.74
C ALA A 310 2.73 30.69 8.93
N LYS A 311 1.97 30.24 9.92
CA LYS A 311 1.67 31.04 11.14
C LYS A 311 2.89 31.27 12.03
N LEU A 312 3.86 30.35 11.95
CA LEU A 312 5.09 30.40 12.75
C LEU A 312 6.26 31.04 11.98
N GLY A 313 6.07 31.41 10.71
CA GLY A 313 7.14 31.92 9.85
C GLY A 313 8.18 30.86 9.47
N ILE A 314 7.84 29.57 9.58
CA ILE A 314 8.71 28.44 9.28
C ILE A 314 8.63 28.13 7.79
N GLU A 315 9.78 27.90 7.17
CA GLU A 315 9.84 27.49 5.76
C GLU A 315 9.37 26.04 5.58
N VAL A 316 8.61 25.76 4.52
CA VAL A 316 8.30 24.38 4.11
C VAL A 316 9.04 24.08 2.81
N ILE A 317 9.80 23.00 2.80
CA ILE A 317 10.58 22.53 1.65
C ILE A 317 10.03 21.17 1.23
N VAL A 318 9.36 21.11 0.07
CA VAL A 318 8.83 19.84 -0.48
C VAL A 318 9.87 19.24 -1.42
N LEU A 319 10.34 18.04 -1.09
CA LEU A 319 11.14 17.22 -1.99
C LEU A 319 10.16 16.47 -2.89
N ASP A 320 9.99 16.95 -4.12
CA ASP A 320 8.93 16.43 -4.97
C ASP A 320 9.22 14.99 -5.39
N ARG A 321 8.14 14.23 -5.63
CA ARG A 321 8.21 12.85 -6.12
C ARG A 321 7.23 12.64 -7.26
N PRO A 322 7.52 11.72 -8.20
CA PRO A 322 6.58 11.31 -9.22
C PRO A 322 5.21 10.93 -8.64
N ASN A 323 4.14 11.36 -9.31
CA ASN A 323 2.84 10.74 -9.10
C ASN A 323 2.88 9.35 -9.77
N PRO A 324 2.72 8.25 -9.02
CA PRO A 324 3.03 6.92 -9.56
C PRO A 324 2.07 6.49 -10.65
N VAL A 325 0.83 6.99 -10.63
CA VAL A 325 -0.20 6.72 -11.65
C VAL A 325 -0.13 7.72 -12.82
N GLY A 326 0.99 8.46 -12.90
CA GLY A 326 1.22 9.49 -13.89
C GLY A 326 0.56 10.84 -13.54
N GLY A 327 0.90 11.82 -14.37
CA GLY A 327 0.36 13.16 -14.35
C GLY A 327 -0.63 13.46 -15.48
N VAL A 328 -1.08 12.48 -16.27
CA VAL A 328 -2.07 12.71 -17.34
C VAL A 328 -3.49 12.39 -16.87
N TYR A 329 -3.69 11.24 -16.23
CA TYR A 329 -4.99 10.79 -15.78
C TYR A 329 -5.56 11.71 -14.67
N VAL A 330 -6.70 12.33 -14.97
CA VAL A 330 -7.50 13.12 -14.02
C VAL A 330 -8.95 12.70 -14.17
N ASP A 331 -9.55 12.22 -13.09
CA ASP A 331 -10.89 11.65 -13.13
C ASP A 331 -11.55 11.67 -11.73
N GLY A 332 -12.86 11.47 -11.72
CA GLY A 332 -13.66 11.35 -10.51
C GLY A 332 -14.35 12.64 -10.10
N PRO A 333 -15.48 12.53 -9.37
CA PRO A 333 -16.25 13.68 -8.95
C PRO A 333 -15.42 14.61 -8.05
N ILE A 334 -15.64 15.92 -8.21
CA ILE A 334 -15.12 16.93 -7.29
C ILE A 334 -15.75 16.70 -5.92
N MET A 335 -14.90 16.78 -4.90
CA MET A 335 -15.32 16.62 -3.51
C MET A 335 -16.37 17.66 -3.07
N ASP A 336 -17.30 17.22 -2.22
CA ASP A 336 -18.27 18.09 -1.57
C ASP A 336 -17.58 19.18 -0.75
N GLU A 337 -18.20 20.36 -0.70
CA GLU A 337 -17.64 21.54 -0.01
C GLU A 337 -17.51 21.35 1.50
N ASP A 338 -18.43 20.62 2.13
CA ASP A 338 -18.42 20.40 3.59
C ASP A 338 -17.34 19.41 4.05
N LEU A 339 -16.66 18.75 3.11
CA LEU A 339 -15.52 17.86 3.38
C LEU A 339 -14.18 18.57 3.25
N GLU A 340 -14.15 19.80 2.74
CA GLU A 340 -12.91 20.51 2.52
C GLU A 340 -12.14 20.75 3.84
N GLY A 341 -10.84 20.46 3.81
CA GLY A 341 -9.97 20.55 4.97
C GLY A 341 -10.03 19.34 5.89
N MET A 342 -10.73 18.26 5.52
CA MET A 342 -10.68 16.97 6.19
C MET A 342 -9.48 16.13 5.71
N VAL A 343 -9.07 15.12 6.47
CA VAL A 343 -7.83 14.37 6.19
C VAL A 343 -7.87 13.55 4.91
N THR A 344 -9.06 13.15 4.47
CA THR A 344 -9.32 12.45 3.20
C THR A 344 -9.77 13.40 2.08
N GLY A 345 -9.64 14.70 2.32
CA GLY A 345 -10.32 15.74 1.57
C GLY A 345 -9.79 17.13 1.86
N TYR A 346 -8.48 17.35 1.72
CA TYR A 346 -7.86 18.62 2.10
C TYR A 346 -8.30 19.80 1.20
N PHE A 347 -8.46 19.54 -0.09
CA PHE A 347 -8.78 20.51 -1.12
C PHE A 347 -9.81 19.97 -2.11
N ARG A 348 -10.64 20.85 -2.68
CA ARG A 348 -11.68 20.50 -3.66
C ARG A 348 -11.05 20.25 -5.04
N MET A 349 -10.61 19.02 -5.24
CA MET A 349 -10.06 18.49 -6.50
C MET A 349 -10.74 17.17 -6.87
N PRO A 350 -10.56 16.63 -8.10
CA PRO A 350 -11.05 15.29 -8.48
C PRO A 350 -10.43 14.18 -7.64
N ILE A 351 -10.88 12.93 -7.83
CA ILE A 351 -10.30 11.79 -7.10
C ILE A 351 -8.87 11.56 -7.57
N ALA A 352 -8.69 11.26 -8.84
CA ALA A 352 -7.39 11.25 -9.49
C ALA A 352 -7.09 12.70 -9.89
N HIS A 353 -6.17 13.35 -9.18
CA HIS A 353 -5.84 14.75 -9.43
C HIS A 353 -4.73 14.91 -10.48
N GLY A 354 -3.96 13.84 -10.74
CA GLY A 354 -2.87 13.82 -11.71
C GLY A 354 -1.75 14.82 -11.41
N MET A 355 -1.52 15.18 -10.15
CA MET A 355 -0.51 16.18 -9.75
C MET A 355 0.52 15.53 -8.82
N THR A 356 1.75 16.03 -8.82
CA THR A 356 2.76 15.66 -7.81
C THR A 356 2.50 16.39 -6.49
N MET A 357 3.16 15.96 -5.41
CA MET A 357 3.06 16.63 -4.10
C MET A 357 3.58 18.08 -4.15
N GLY A 358 4.64 18.35 -4.92
CA GLY A 358 5.15 19.70 -5.16
C GLY A 358 4.16 20.60 -5.90
N GLU A 359 3.49 20.07 -6.94
CA GLU A 359 2.43 20.80 -7.65
C GLU A 359 1.21 21.07 -6.73
N LEU A 360 0.82 20.08 -5.92
CA LEU A 360 -0.26 20.23 -4.92
C LEU A 360 0.11 21.27 -3.86
N ALA A 361 1.34 21.28 -3.36
CA ALA A 361 1.80 22.28 -2.39
C ALA A 361 1.65 23.70 -2.95
N ARG A 362 2.04 23.94 -4.22
CA ARG A 362 1.87 25.25 -4.87
C ARG A 362 0.40 25.65 -5.00
N MET A 363 -0.45 24.70 -5.40
CA MET A 363 -1.89 24.90 -5.49
C MET A 363 -2.48 25.25 -4.12
N PHE A 364 -2.20 24.45 -3.10
CA PHE A 364 -2.71 24.66 -1.74
C PHE A 364 -2.26 26.01 -1.18
N ASN A 365 -0.99 26.37 -1.35
CA ASN A 365 -0.46 27.62 -0.83
C ASN A 365 -1.21 28.84 -1.38
N THR A 366 -1.54 28.80 -2.67
CA THR A 366 -2.18 29.90 -3.39
C THR A 366 -3.70 29.88 -3.21
N GLU A 367 -4.37 28.78 -3.57
CA GLU A 367 -5.84 28.71 -3.61
C GLU A 367 -6.45 28.74 -2.19
N LYS A 368 -5.77 28.20 -1.18
CA LYS A 368 -6.20 28.29 0.22
C LYS A 368 -5.64 29.50 0.98
N LYS A 369 -4.84 30.36 0.32
CA LYS A 369 -4.21 31.56 0.92
C LYS A 369 -3.46 31.21 2.20
N ILE A 370 -2.62 30.19 2.13
CA ILE A 370 -1.86 29.71 3.29
C ILE A 370 -0.73 30.70 3.62
N ASP A 371 -0.17 31.35 2.59
CA ASP A 371 0.95 32.29 2.70
C ASP A 371 2.19 31.67 3.37
N CYS A 372 2.39 30.36 3.15
CA CYS A 372 3.58 29.65 3.59
C CYS A 372 4.80 30.06 2.75
N LYS A 373 5.96 30.23 3.40
CA LYS A 373 7.26 30.31 2.73
C LYS A 373 7.59 28.92 2.17
N LEU A 374 7.14 28.66 0.94
CA LEU A 374 7.23 27.37 0.27
C LEU A 374 8.41 27.34 -0.70
N THR A 375 9.24 26.31 -0.56
CA THR A 375 10.24 25.90 -1.54
C THR A 375 9.86 24.51 -2.06
N VAL A 376 9.87 24.30 -3.38
CA VAL A 376 9.68 22.98 -3.99
C VAL A 376 10.95 22.62 -4.73
N VAL A 377 11.51 21.44 -4.45
CA VAL A 377 12.62 20.86 -5.20
C VAL A 377 12.01 19.89 -6.21
N PRO A 378 11.89 20.26 -7.50
CA PRO A 378 11.23 19.43 -8.50
C PRO A 378 12.05 18.18 -8.80
N CYS A 379 11.38 17.14 -9.32
CA CYS A 379 12.03 16.01 -9.93
C CYS A 379 12.75 16.43 -11.22
N GLU A 380 13.81 15.72 -11.58
CA GLU A 380 14.43 15.82 -12.90
C GLU A 380 14.09 14.59 -13.74
N GLY A 381 13.84 14.78 -15.03
CA GLY A 381 13.56 13.70 -15.97
C GLY A 381 12.15 13.11 -15.92
N TRP A 382 11.35 13.40 -14.87
CA TRP A 382 9.96 12.94 -14.82
C TRP A 382 9.10 13.68 -15.84
N LYS A 383 8.28 12.93 -16.56
CA LYS A 383 7.26 13.43 -17.47
C LYS A 383 5.88 12.98 -17.01
N ARG A 384 4.85 13.74 -17.38
CA ARG A 384 3.47 13.47 -16.92
C ARG A 384 2.92 12.15 -17.41
N ASP A 385 3.36 11.65 -18.54
CA ASP A 385 2.89 10.38 -19.11
C ASP A 385 3.62 9.16 -18.53
N MET A 386 4.66 9.36 -17.73
CA MET A 386 5.39 8.28 -17.05
C MET A 386 4.60 7.76 -15.85
N PHE A 387 4.32 6.47 -15.86
CA PHE A 387 4.01 5.70 -14.66
C PHE A 387 5.28 5.46 -13.83
N PHE A 388 5.12 5.07 -12.57
CA PHE A 388 6.26 4.88 -11.66
C PHE A 388 7.31 3.90 -12.20
N ASP A 389 6.86 2.84 -12.87
CA ASP A 389 7.73 1.81 -13.42
C ASP A 389 8.51 2.24 -14.67
N GLU A 390 8.22 3.41 -15.23
CA GLU A 390 8.98 4.05 -16.30
C GLU A 390 10.04 5.03 -15.75
N THR A 391 10.10 5.24 -14.42
CA THR A 391 10.95 6.27 -13.82
C THR A 391 12.39 5.82 -13.56
N GLY A 392 12.64 4.51 -13.39
CA GLY A 392 13.93 3.99 -12.94
C GLY A 392 14.17 4.12 -11.42
N LEU A 393 13.15 4.55 -10.66
CA LEU A 393 13.20 4.65 -9.21
C LEU A 393 12.92 3.31 -8.53
N ARG A 394 13.20 3.23 -7.23
CA ARG A 394 12.86 2.06 -6.41
C ARG A 394 11.48 2.25 -5.80
N TRP A 395 10.63 1.24 -5.94
CA TRP A 395 9.32 1.22 -5.31
C TRP A 395 9.39 0.63 -3.92
N VAL A 396 8.67 1.28 -3.01
CA VAL A 396 8.41 0.90 -1.63
C VAL A 396 6.91 0.98 -1.46
N ASN A 397 6.28 -0.06 -0.91
CA ASN A 397 4.84 -0.07 -0.65
C ASN A 397 4.45 1.11 0.23
N PRO A 398 3.70 2.12 -0.28
CA PRO A 398 3.44 3.34 0.47
C PRO A 398 2.58 3.11 1.71
N SER A 399 1.79 2.03 1.72
CA SER A 399 1.02 1.54 2.87
C SER A 399 0.94 0.01 2.85
N PRO A 400 0.51 -0.65 3.94
CA PRO A 400 0.42 -2.12 4.01
C PRO A 400 -0.46 -2.77 2.94
N ASN A 401 -1.45 -2.04 2.41
CA ASN A 401 -2.41 -2.57 1.44
C ASN A 401 -2.20 -2.03 0.01
N ILE A 402 -1.31 -1.07 -0.21
CA ILE A 402 -0.91 -0.64 -1.57
C ILE A 402 0.43 -1.33 -1.87
N GLN A 403 0.32 -2.54 -2.43
CA GLN A 403 1.45 -3.47 -2.53
C GLN A 403 2.19 -3.40 -3.88
N ASP A 404 1.63 -2.69 -4.85
CA ASP A 404 2.24 -2.46 -6.16
C ASP A 404 1.60 -1.24 -6.85
N LEU A 405 2.13 -0.93 -8.04
CA LEU A 405 1.67 0.18 -8.87
C LEU A 405 0.24 -0.01 -9.39
N ASP A 406 -0.18 -1.24 -9.66
CA ASP A 406 -1.51 -1.55 -10.19
C ASP A 406 -2.58 -1.31 -9.13
N ALA A 407 -2.31 -1.72 -7.89
CA ALA A 407 -3.11 -1.38 -6.71
C ALA A 407 -3.21 0.14 -6.53
N ALA A 408 -2.11 0.89 -6.69
CA ALA A 408 -2.13 2.35 -6.62
C ALA A 408 -3.02 2.98 -7.71
N LEU A 409 -2.99 2.47 -8.95
CA LEU A 409 -3.85 2.92 -10.04
C LEU A 409 -5.32 2.62 -9.77
N VAL A 410 -5.65 1.36 -9.46
CA VAL A 410 -7.01 0.92 -9.20
C VAL A 410 -7.62 1.63 -7.98
N TYR A 411 -6.78 1.92 -6.97
CA TYR A 411 -7.18 2.66 -5.78
C TYR A 411 -7.86 3.98 -6.11
N THR A 412 -7.49 4.66 -7.22
CA THR A 412 -8.07 5.94 -7.65
C THR A 412 -9.56 5.86 -8.08
N GLY A 413 -10.18 4.69 -8.04
CA GLY A 413 -11.61 4.55 -8.32
C GLY A 413 -12.31 3.44 -7.56
N ILE A 414 -11.69 2.28 -7.36
CA ILE A 414 -12.36 1.16 -6.67
C ILE A 414 -12.61 1.46 -5.18
N ALA A 415 -11.88 2.41 -4.59
CA ALA A 415 -12.08 2.80 -3.20
C ALA A 415 -13.38 3.61 -2.97
N ILE A 416 -14.09 4.02 -4.04
CA ILE A 416 -15.40 4.70 -3.95
C ILE A 416 -16.37 3.89 -3.04
N PRO A 417 -16.61 2.58 -3.28
CA PRO A 417 -17.44 1.73 -2.42
C PRO A 417 -16.72 1.04 -1.23
N GLU A 418 -15.48 1.40 -0.86
CA GLU A 418 -14.65 0.64 0.11
C GLU A 418 -15.28 0.41 1.51
N SER A 419 -16.25 1.24 1.92
CA SER A 419 -16.94 1.05 3.22
C SER A 419 -18.04 -0.02 3.19
N ILE A 420 -18.52 -0.39 2.01
CA ILE A 420 -19.59 -1.38 1.86
C ILE A 420 -19.19 -2.58 1.02
N VAL A 421 -18.13 -2.50 0.21
CA VAL A 421 -17.56 -3.64 -0.55
C VAL A 421 -16.13 -3.89 -0.05
N SER A 422 -15.76 -5.16 0.13
CA SER A 422 -14.39 -5.55 0.46
C SER A 422 -13.47 -5.30 -0.73
N MET A 423 -12.33 -4.64 -0.50
CA MET A 423 -11.29 -4.37 -1.50
C MET A 423 -10.13 -5.36 -1.40
N GLY A 424 -10.37 -6.57 -0.90
CA GLY A 424 -9.32 -7.59 -0.76
C GLY A 424 -8.31 -7.37 0.37
N ARG A 425 -8.48 -6.33 1.21
CA ARG A 425 -7.65 -6.17 2.42
C ARG A 425 -7.76 -7.42 3.31
N GLY A 426 -6.65 -7.87 3.90
CA GLY A 426 -6.58 -9.15 4.63
C GLY A 426 -6.58 -10.39 3.73
N THR A 427 -6.24 -10.22 2.45
CA THR A 427 -5.87 -11.29 1.53
C THR A 427 -4.48 -10.99 0.95
N ASP A 428 -3.98 -11.88 0.10
CA ASP A 428 -2.72 -11.67 -0.62
C ASP A 428 -2.88 -10.74 -1.85
N GLU A 429 -4.09 -10.24 -2.11
CA GLU A 429 -4.45 -9.47 -3.31
C GLU A 429 -5.21 -8.15 -2.99
N PRO A 430 -4.77 -7.30 -2.04
CA PRO A 430 -5.47 -6.06 -1.72
C PRO A 430 -5.51 -5.13 -2.94
N PHE A 431 -6.70 -4.58 -3.22
CA PHE A 431 -7.02 -3.76 -4.40
C PHE A 431 -6.87 -4.43 -5.77
N HIS A 432 -6.62 -5.74 -5.80
CA HIS A 432 -6.71 -6.57 -7.02
C HIS A 432 -8.00 -7.40 -7.07
N ILE A 433 -8.70 -7.51 -5.95
CA ILE A 433 -10.00 -8.17 -5.86
C ILE A 433 -11.00 -7.28 -5.14
N PHE A 434 -12.27 -7.36 -5.52
CA PHE A 434 -13.36 -6.76 -4.77
C PHE A 434 -14.55 -7.70 -4.66
N GLY A 435 -15.34 -7.57 -3.60
CA GLY A 435 -16.50 -8.42 -3.39
C GLY A 435 -17.20 -8.16 -2.06
N ALA A 436 -18.34 -8.80 -1.86
CA ALA A 436 -19.08 -8.68 -0.62
C ALA A 436 -19.80 -9.98 -0.25
N PRO A 437 -20.04 -10.27 1.05
CA PRO A 437 -20.76 -11.47 1.46
C PRO A 437 -22.24 -11.49 1.10
N TYR A 438 -22.78 -10.35 0.65
CA TYR A 438 -24.17 -10.19 0.23
C TYR A 438 -24.32 -10.15 -1.30
N PHE A 439 -23.23 -10.27 -2.06
CA PHE A 439 -23.31 -10.56 -3.49
C PHE A 439 -23.66 -12.04 -3.66
N GLU A 440 -24.58 -12.35 -4.58
CA GLU A 440 -25.11 -13.71 -4.71
C GLU A 440 -24.29 -14.59 -5.68
N ASP A 441 -23.75 -13.99 -6.74
CA ASP A 441 -23.14 -14.71 -7.86
C ASP A 441 -22.03 -13.86 -8.50
N SER A 442 -20.79 -14.34 -8.37
CA SER A 442 -19.59 -13.68 -8.89
C SER A 442 -19.58 -13.57 -10.42
N GLN A 443 -20.13 -14.55 -11.14
CA GLN A 443 -20.16 -14.51 -12.60
C GLN A 443 -21.19 -13.50 -13.11
N LYS A 444 -22.40 -13.49 -12.54
CA LYS A 444 -23.42 -12.49 -12.91
C LYS A 444 -22.96 -11.06 -12.64
N LEU A 445 -22.29 -10.84 -11.51
CA LEU A 445 -21.68 -9.55 -11.19
C LEU A 445 -20.70 -9.11 -12.28
N VAL A 446 -19.79 -10.01 -12.69
CA VAL A 446 -18.81 -9.73 -13.74
C VAL A 446 -19.47 -9.44 -15.09
N ASP A 447 -20.43 -10.28 -15.51
CA ASP A 447 -21.15 -10.11 -16.78
C ASP A 447 -21.85 -8.74 -16.84
N GLU A 448 -22.45 -8.32 -15.73
CA GLU A 448 -23.15 -7.04 -15.66
C GLU A 448 -22.18 -5.84 -15.63
N LEU A 449 -21.15 -5.88 -14.78
CA LEU A 449 -20.17 -4.80 -14.69
C LEU A 449 -19.36 -4.61 -15.97
N THR A 450 -19.19 -5.67 -16.77
CA THR A 450 -18.48 -5.63 -18.06
C THR A 450 -19.38 -5.26 -19.23
N THR A 451 -20.70 -5.16 -19.04
CA THR A 451 -21.63 -4.73 -20.10
C THR A 451 -21.25 -3.35 -20.62
N GLY A 452 -21.14 -3.18 -21.95
CA GLY A 452 -20.65 -1.94 -22.57
C GLY A 452 -19.13 -1.74 -22.50
N GLY A 453 -18.37 -2.74 -22.03
CA GLY A 453 -16.91 -2.75 -21.99
C GLY A 453 -16.30 -1.97 -20.82
N LEU A 454 -15.13 -2.41 -20.39
CA LEU A 454 -14.29 -1.73 -19.40
C LEU A 454 -12.89 -1.49 -20.00
N PRO A 455 -12.55 -0.25 -20.37
CA PRO A 455 -11.23 0.06 -20.93
C PRO A 455 -10.11 -0.29 -19.95
N GLY A 456 -9.06 -0.95 -20.44
CA GLY A 456 -7.84 -1.22 -19.70
C GLY A 456 -7.94 -2.22 -18.53
N ILE A 457 -9.11 -2.83 -18.30
CA ILE A 457 -9.32 -3.80 -17.21
C ILE A 457 -10.21 -4.97 -17.64
N ARG A 458 -9.78 -6.19 -17.29
CA ARG A 458 -10.58 -7.41 -17.39
C ARG A 458 -11.01 -7.84 -16.00
N LEU A 459 -12.28 -8.19 -15.85
CA LEU A 459 -12.80 -8.77 -14.61
C LEU A 459 -12.92 -10.29 -14.75
N GLU A 460 -12.62 -11.00 -13.67
CA GLU A 460 -12.76 -12.45 -13.55
C GLU A 460 -13.53 -12.77 -12.27
N ALA A 461 -14.55 -13.64 -12.35
CA ALA A 461 -15.33 -14.01 -11.18
C ALA A 461 -14.43 -14.64 -10.10
N ALA A 462 -14.53 -14.16 -8.87
CA ALA A 462 -13.68 -14.65 -7.79
C ALA A 462 -14.43 -14.60 -6.44
N ASP A 463 -14.25 -15.66 -5.67
CA ASP A 463 -14.68 -15.75 -4.28
C ASP A 463 -13.45 -15.71 -3.38
N PHE A 464 -13.51 -14.94 -2.30
CA PHE A 464 -12.41 -14.80 -1.36
C PHE A 464 -12.91 -14.56 0.06
N THR A 465 -12.06 -14.82 1.05
CA THR A 465 -12.38 -14.57 2.47
C THR A 465 -11.29 -13.69 3.09
N PRO A 466 -11.55 -12.40 3.31
CA PRO A 466 -10.67 -11.52 4.07
C PRO A 466 -10.44 -12.03 5.48
N THR A 467 -9.18 -12.09 5.93
CA THR A 467 -8.83 -12.48 7.30
C THR A 467 -7.65 -11.69 7.85
N GLY A 468 -7.57 -11.59 9.17
CA GLY A 468 -6.41 -11.04 9.86
C GLY A 468 -6.54 -9.58 10.25
N THR A 469 -5.44 -8.99 10.70
CA THR A 469 -5.48 -7.65 11.32
C THR A 469 -5.79 -6.53 10.33
N LEU A 470 -5.39 -6.69 9.06
CA LEU A 470 -5.59 -5.71 8.00
C LEU A 470 -7.02 -5.67 7.46
N SER A 471 -7.87 -6.64 7.78
CA SER A 471 -9.27 -6.71 7.37
C SER A 471 -10.25 -6.53 8.52
N ARG A 472 -9.78 -6.54 9.77
CA ARG A 472 -10.61 -6.52 11.00
C ARG A 472 -11.75 -5.49 10.97
N ASP A 473 -11.42 -4.30 10.48
CA ASP A 473 -12.30 -3.12 10.46
C ASP A 473 -12.95 -2.89 9.08
N HIS A 474 -12.76 -3.81 8.13
CA HIS A 474 -13.28 -3.76 6.76
C HIS A 474 -14.41 -4.75 6.49
N VAL A 475 -15.13 -4.52 5.39
CA VAL A 475 -16.19 -5.41 4.91
C VAL A 475 -15.62 -6.75 4.53
N GLY A 476 -16.38 -7.81 4.82
CA GLY A 476 -16.05 -9.17 4.42
C GLY A 476 -15.21 -9.94 5.44
N GLU A 477 -14.72 -9.29 6.51
CA GLU A 477 -13.89 -9.95 7.53
C GLU A 477 -14.49 -11.28 8.02
N GLY A 478 -13.74 -12.36 7.83
CA GLY A 478 -14.09 -13.72 8.24
C GLY A 478 -15.26 -14.35 7.49
N ARG A 479 -15.72 -13.76 6.38
CA ARG A 479 -16.85 -14.26 5.58
C ARG A 479 -16.49 -14.31 4.11
N VAL A 480 -17.02 -15.32 3.42
CA VAL A 480 -16.88 -15.43 1.96
C VAL A 480 -17.49 -14.20 1.31
N CYS A 481 -16.72 -13.56 0.44
CA CYS A 481 -17.11 -12.47 -0.42
C CYS A 481 -17.19 -13.02 -1.85
N HIS A 482 -18.37 -12.93 -2.45
CA HIS A 482 -18.54 -13.14 -3.88
C HIS A 482 -18.18 -11.83 -4.60
N GLY A 483 -17.55 -11.90 -5.75
CA GLY A 483 -16.85 -10.74 -6.30
C GLY A 483 -16.13 -10.97 -7.62
N ALA A 484 -15.15 -10.12 -7.87
CA ALA A 484 -14.31 -10.18 -9.05
C ALA A 484 -12.85 -9.86 -8.73
N ARG A 485 -11.95 -10.58 -9.40
CA ARG A 485 -10.54 -10.23 -9.57
C ARG A 485 -10.38 -9.31 -10.76
N MET A 486 -9.57 -8.28 -10.58
CA MET A 486 -9.25 -7.25 -11.56
C MET A 486 -7.89 -7.56 -12.20
N HIS A 487 -7.86 -7.61 -13.51
CA HIS A 487 -6.64 -7.78 -14.29
C HIS A 487 -6.44 -6.54 -15.14
N ILE A 488 -5.39 -5.75 -14.85
CA ILE A 488 -5.06 -4.58 -15.64
C ILE A 488 -4.47 -5.05 -16.98
N THR A 489 -5.08 -4.61 -18.08
CA THR A 489 -4.69 -5.00 -19.44
C THR A 489 -4.02 -3.85 -20.19
N ASP A 490 -4.35 -2.61 -19.85
CA ASP A 490 -3.71 -1.41 -20.39
C ASP A 490 -3.93 -0.21 -19.44
N ARG A 491 -2.86 0.24 -18.77
CA ARG A 491 -2.90 1.37 -17.83
C ARG A 491 -3.25 2.70 -18.49
N LYS A 492 -2.95 2.89 -19.79
CA LYS A 492 -3.13 4.17 -20.49
C LYS A 492 -4.58 4.43 -20.84
N THR A 493 -5.34 3.37 -21.09
CA THR A 493 -6.78 3.47 -21.43
C THR A 493 -7.69 3.23 -20.22
N MET A 494 -7.16 2.71 -19.12
CA MET A 494 -7.93 2.39 -17.93
C MET A 494 -8.61 3.63 -17.32
N ARG A 495 -9.87 3.46 -16.89
CA ARG A 495 -10.59 4.44 -16.06
C ARG A 495 -11.07 3.81 -14.76
N PRO A 496 -10.23 3.73 -13.70
CA PRO A 496 -10.64 3.18 -12.40
C PRO A 496 -11.94 3.77 -11.84
N VAL A 497 -12.17 5.08 -12.03
CA VAL A 497 -13.39 5.76 -11.57
C VAL A 497 -14.65 5.16 -12.22
N LEU A 498 -14.61 4.83 -13.51
CA LEU A 498 -15.74 4.20 -14.20
C LEU A 498 -16.14 2.88 -13.53
N LEU A 499 -15.16 2.05 -13.17
CA LEU A 499 -15.43 0.80 -12.46
C LEU A 499 -16.06 1.05 -11.09
N GLY A 500 -15.53 2.00 -10.32
CA GLY A 500 -16.12 2.40 -9.03
C GLY A 500 -17.56 2.90 -9.16
N VAL A 501 -17.86 3.72 -10.17
CA VAL A 501 -19.23 4.21 -10.45
C VAL A 501 -20.16 3.08 -10.89
N ARG A 502 -19.71 2.17 -11.75
CA ARG A 502 -20.50 0.99 -12.16
C ARG A 502 -20.82 0.09 -10.98
N LEU A 503 -19.87 -0.12 -10.08
CA LEU A 503 -20.08 -0.90 -8.87
C LEU A 503 -21.11 -0.22 -7.94
N MET A 504 -21.06 1.11 -7.82
CA MET A 504 -22.07 1.87 -7.09
C MET A 504 -23.47 1.78 -7.72
N ASP A 505 -23.57 1.83 -9.04
CA ASP A 505 -24.83 1.63 -9.79
C ASP A 505 -25.38 0.21 -9.62
N TYR A 506 -24.52 -0.81 -9.71
CA TYR A 506 -24.87 -2.20 -9.42
C TYR A 506 -25.47 -2.33 -8.01
N LEU A 507 -24.78 -1.78 -7.01
CA LEU A 507 -25.24 -1.78 -5.61
C LEU A 507 -26.62 -1.13 -5.46
N GLN A 508 -26.83 0.02 -6.11
CA GLN A 508 -28.12 0.72 -6.10
C GLN A 508 -29.27 -0.14 -6.64
N ARG A 509 -29.04 -0.84 -7.76
CA ARG A 509 -30.07 -1.60 -8.46
C ARG A 509 -30.40 -2.94 -7.78
N HIS A 510 -29.39 -3.60 -7.20
CA HIS A 510 -29.54 -4.94 -6.63
C HIS A 510 -29.75 -4.95 -5.11
N HIS A 511 -29.31 -3.91 -4.40
CA HIS A 511 -29.39 -3.86 -2.93
C HIS A 511 -30.11 -2.62 -2.38
N GLY A 512 -30.67 -1.78 -3.27
CA GLY A 512 -31.54 -0.66 -2.90
C GLY A 512 -30.81 0.61 -2.45
N THR A 513 -31.57 1.71 -2.31
CA THR A 513 -31.00 3.01 -1.90
C THR A 513 -30.50 2.99 -0.46
N GLU A 514 -30.97 2.08 0.40
CA GLU A 514 -30.60 2.04 1.81
C GLU A 514 -29.10 1.82 2.01
N MET A 515 -28.41 1.03 1.17
CA MET A 515 -26.95 0.88 1.27
C MET A 515 -26.20 2.15 0.86
N ILE A 516 -26.75 2.90 -0.10
CA ILE A 516 -26.21 4.21 -0.53
C ILE A 516 -26.60 5.32 0.48
N ASP A 517 -27.75 5.18 1.14
CA ASP A 517 -28.23 6.07 2.19
C ASP A 517 -27.57 5.75 3.55
N GLU A 518 -27.06 4.53 3.77
CA GLU A 518 -26.12 4.21 4.85
C GLU A 518 -24.77 4.89 4.64
N MET A 519 -24.42 5.25 3.38
CA MET A 519 -23.35 6.21 3.11
C MET A 519 -23.74 7.65 3.47
N LYS A 520 -25.03 7.98 3.60
CA LYS A 520 -25.47 9.26 4.15
C LYS A 520 -25.39 9.22 5.68
N TRP A 521 -24.44 10.00 6.15
CA TRP A 521 -24.28 10.44 7.51
C TRP A 521 -25.60 10.88 8.17
N ASN A 522 -25.85 10.37 9.37
CA ASN A 522 -26.44 11.18 10.42
C ASN A 522 -25.44 11.15 11.59
N ALA A 523 -25.09 12.29 12.18
CA ALA A 523 -24.28 12.33 13.40
C ALA A 523 -24.93 11.57 14.58
N ALA A 524 -26.23 11.25 14.44
CA ALA A 524 -27.02 10.41 15.31
C ALA A 524 -27.11 8.92 14.88
N ALA A 525 -26.65 8.55 13.67
CA ALA A 525 -26.72 7.20 13.14
C ALA A 525 -25.62 6.33 13.75
N LYS A 526 -25.86 5.87 14.98
CA LYS A 526 -25.26 4.66 15.54
C LYS A 526 -25.81 3.41 14.83
N LYS A 527 -25.72 3.31 13.50
CA LYS A 527 -26.11 2.09 12.79
C LYS A 527 -24.88 1.34 12.28
N SER A 528 -24.95 0.03 12.50
CA SER A 528 -24.00 -0.96 12.04
C SER A 528 -24.10 -1.14 10.54
N LEU A 529 -23.00 -1.57 9.90
CA LEU A 529 -23.05 -2.24 8.59
C LEU A 529 -24.14 -3.34 8.60
N PRO A 530 -24.55 -3.88 7.43
CA PRO A 530 -25.35 -5.11 7.34
C PRO A 530 -24.75 -6.29 8.14
N THR A 531 -23.48 -6.18 8.52
CA THR A 531 -22.66 -7.11 9.30
C THR A 531 -22.78 -6.94 10.82
N GLY A 532 -23.48 -5.91 11.32
CA GLY A 532 -23.52 -5.58 12.75
C GLY A 532 -22.32 -4.76 13.25
N LYS A 533 -21.26 -4.56 12.46
CA LYS A 533 -20.06 -3.79 12.87
C LYS A 533 -20.24 -2.28 12.69
N LYS A 534 -19.60 -1.48 13.57
CA LYS A 534 -19.49 -0.02 13.40
C LYS A 534 -18.38 0.28 12.37
N VAL A 535 -18.66 1.15 11.40
CA VAL A 535 -17.63 1.63 10.46
C VAL A 535 -16.74 2.66 11.17
N PRO A 536 -15.41 2.56 11.09
CA PRO A 536 -14.52 3.60 11.61
C PRO A 536 -14.81 4.96 10.97
N ARG A 537 -14.72 6.03 11.77
CA ARG A 537 -15.00 7.40 11.30
C ARG A 537 -14.13 7.84 10.12
N ILE A 538 -12.89 7.35 10.05
CA ILE A 538 -11.99 7.69 8.94
C ILE A 538 -12.42 6.99 7.63
N ASP A 539 -12.92 5.76 7.69
CA ASP A 539 -13.40 5.05 6.50
C ASP A 539 -14.71 5.66 5.99
N LEU A 540 -15.55 6.20 6.88
CA LEU A 540 -16.71 7.03 6.49
C LEU A 540 -16.29 8.37 5.84
N MET A 541 -15.17 8.94 6.27
CA MET A 541 -14.59 10.14 5.64
C MET A 541 -13.92 9.80 4.30
N LYS A 542 -13.26 8.64 4.17
CA LYS A 542 -12.75 8.11 2.89
C LYS A 542 -13.92 7.88 1.93
N LEU A 543 -15.02 7.30 2.40
CA LEU A 543 -16.24 7.09 1.63
C LEU A 543 -16.85 8.40 1.09
N ARG A 544 -17.09 9.40 1.94
CA ARG A 544 -17.62 10.70 1.50
C ARG A 544 -16.60 11.44 0.62
N GLY A 545 -15.33 11.34 0.99
CA GLY A 545 -14.20 11.89 0.26
C GLY A 545 -13.86 11.17 -1.04
N ALA A 546 -14.41 9.99 -1.31
CA ALA A 546 -14.25 9.22 -2.54
C ALA A 546 -15.51 9.28 -3.40
N SER A 547 -16.68 9.02 -2.82
CA SER A 547 -17.95 8.96 -3.54
C SER A 547 -18.52 10.32 -3.89
N SER A 548 -18.34 11.38 -3.08
CA SER A 548 -19.11 12.65 -3.16
C SER A 548 -20.63 12.45 -3.00
N ALA A 549 -21.30 13.33 -2.28
CA ALA A 549 -22.76 13.27 -2.11
C ALA A 549 -23.49 13.43 -3.44
N ILE A 550 -22.89 14.15 -4.39
CA ILE A 550 -23.47 14.40 -5.71
C ILE A 550 -23.51 13.11 -6.55
N LEU A 551 -22.44 12.32 -6.60
CA LEU A 551 -22.46 11.02 -7.29
C LEU A 551 -23.56 10.12 -6.69
N CYS A 552 -23.61 10.01 -5.36
CA CYS A 552 -24.61 9.21 -4.68
C CYS A 552 -26.04 9.73 -4.92
N ALA A 553 -26.23 11.04 -5.13
CA ALA A 553 -27.52 11.60 -5.50
C ALA A 553 -27.93 11.21 -6.92
N ARG A 554 -27.01 11.32 -7.89
CA ARG A 554 -27.29 10.96 -9.29
C ARG A 554 -27.67 9.49 -9.45
N ILE A 555 -26.93 8.61 -8.79
CA ILE A 555 -27.20 7.16 -8.79
C ILE A 555 -28.59 6.88 -8.18
N ARG A 556 -28.92 7.52 -7.06
CA ARG A 556 -30.24 7.39 -6.40
C ARG A 556 -31.39 7.90 -7.27
N GLU A 557 -31.18 8.99 -7.99
CA GLU A 557 -32.15 9.57 -8.91
C GLU A 557 -32.31 8.74 -10.21
N GLY A 558 -31.60 7.62 -10.33
CA GLY A 558 -31.65 6.76 -11.51
C GLY A 558 -31.10 7.44 -12.76
N LYS A 559 -30.15 8.37 -12.62
CA LYS A 559 -29.43 8.93 -13.77
C LYS A 559 -28.65 7.80 -14.44
N SER A 560 -28.63 7.80 -15.77
CA SER A 560 -27.88 6.80 -16.52
C SER A 560 -26.39 6.86 -16.18
N LEU A 561 -25.68 5.75 -16.40
CA LEU A 561 -24.22 5.70 -16.25
C LEU A 561 -23.55 6.75 -17.14
N ASP A 562 -23.97 6.86 -18.39
CA ASP A 562 -23.42 7.83 -19.36
C ASP A 562 -23.64 9.27 -18.89
N ASP A 563 -24.84 9.60 -18.42
CA ASP A 563 -25.12 10.93 -17.85
C ASP A 563 -24.29 11.21 -16.60
N THR A 564 -23.99 10.18 -15.80
CA THR A 564 -23.17 10.31 -14.58
C THR A 564 -21.70 10.50 -14.92
N MET A 565 -21.16 9.76 -15.87
CA MET A 565 -19.79 9.91 -16.34
C MET A 565 -19.59 11.25 -17.05
N LYS A 566 -20.54 11.67 -17.91
CA LYS A 566 -20.51 13.00 -18.54
C LYS A 566 -20.45 14.13 -17.50
N PHE A 567 -21.24 14.01 -16.43
CA PHE A 567 -21.19 14.98 -15.33
C PHE A 567 -19.82 15.04 -14.64
N ILE A 568 -19.19 13.87 -14.40
CA ILE A 568 -17.84 13.80 -13.85
C ILE A 568 -16.83 14.47 -14.80
N ASP A 569 -16.92 14.18 -16.10
CA ASP A 569 -16.05 14.76 -17.12
C ASP A 569 -16.18 16.29 -17.17
N GLU A 570 -17.40 16.84 -17.04
CA GLU A 570 -17.65 18.28 -16.95
C GLU A 570 -17.02 18.92 -15.69
N GLN A 571 -17.08 18.23 -14.55
CA GLN A 571 -16.43 18.68 -13.32
C GLN A 571 -14.89 18.69 -13.44
N VAL A 572 -14.33 17.63 -14.03
CA VAL A 572 -12.89 17.54 -14.33
C VAL A 572 -12.47 18.66 -15.26
N ALA A 573 -13.23 18.90 -16.34
CA ALA A 573 -12.97 20.00 -17.27
C ALA A 573 -12.93 21.37 -16.57
N GLY A 574 -13.77 21.60 -15.56
CA GLY A 574 -13.74 22.80 -14.73
C GLY A 574 -12.50 22.93 -13.83
N PHE A 575 -11.92 21.82 -13.39
CA PHE A 575 -10.71 21.80 -12.56
C PHE A 575 -9.42 22.01 -13.36
N MET A 576 -9.37 21.54 -14.61
CA MET A 576 -8.16 21.55 -15.44
C MET A 576 -7.50 22.94 -15.57
N PRO A 577 -8.23 24.06 -15.80
CA PRO A 577 -7.62 25.39 -15.85
C PRO A 577 -7.01 25.85 -14.52
N MET A 578 -7.56 25.43 -13.38
CA MET A 578 -6.97 25.72 -12.06
C MET A 578 -5.67 24.95 -11.90
N ARG A 579 -5.71 23.64 -12.15
CA ARG A 579 -4.55 22.76 -12.10
C ARG A 579 -3.39 23.24 -12.96
N ALA A 580 -3.66 23.67 -14.20
CA ALA A 580 -2.65 24.11 -15.15
C ALA A 580 -1.73 25.22 -14.61
N LYS A 581 -2.21 26.09 -13.72
CA LYS A 581 -1.44 27.20 -13.12
C LYS A 581 -0.29 26.72 -12.23
N TYR A 582 -0.39 25.50 -11.70
CA TYR A 582 0.48 24.99 -10.65
C TYR A 582 1.40 23.86 -11.12
N LEU A 583 1.26 23.43 -12.37
CA LEU A 583 2.10 22.37 -12.92
C LEU A 583 3.57 22.82 -12.95
N LEU A 584 4.45 21.88 -12.58
CA LEU A 584 5.90 22.01 -12.65
C LEU A 584 6.46 21.27 -13.87
N TYR A 585 5.74 20.22 -14.29
CA TYR A 585 6.16 19.34 -15.37
C TYR A 585 5.27 19.57 -16.59
N PRO A 586 5.84 19.91 -17.75
CA PRO A 586 5.06 20.21 -18.94
C PRO A 586 4.26 18.99 -19.39
N SER A 587 3.00 19.20 -19.74
CA SER A 587 2.24 18.26 -20.58
C SER A 587 2.83 18.32 -21.99
N GLU A 588 3.18 17.18 -22.59
CA GLU A 588 3.54 17.15 -24.01
C GLU A 588 2.37 17.74 -24.82
N LYS A 589 2.71 18.62 -25.77
CA LYS A 589 1.76 19.44 -26.54
C LYS A 589 0.97 18.65 -27.57
#